data_AF-A0A1H0YR45-F1
#
_entry.id   AF-A0A1H0YR45-F1
#
_cell.length_a   1.000
_cell.length_b   1.000
_cell.length_c   1.000
_cell.angle_alpha   90.00
_cell.angle_beta   90.00
_cell.angle_gamma   90.00
#
_symmetry.space_group_name_H-M   'P 1'
#
loop_
_entity.id
_entity.type
_entity.pdbx_description
1 polymer ?
#
loop_
_entity_poly.entity_id
_entity_poly.type
_entity_poly.pdbx_seq_one_letter_code
_entity_poly.pdbx_strand_id
1 'polypeptide(L)' 'MSEITIHELEAAINFWRARSPSSGDELVLCKEASALSKPYALLIVQRQQTLSPDRLDGFARQAWEVYVSLKNSL' A
#
# COMPACT_ATOMS: atom_id res chain seq x y z
N MET A 1 -8.57 15.82 -2.58
CA MET A 1 -8.65 14.36 -2.33
C MET A 1 -8.39 14.14 -0.85
N SER A 2 -9.08 13.18 -0.23
CA SER A 2 -8.84 12.84 1.18
C SER A 2 -7.42 12.29 1.37
N GLU A 3 -6.81 12.58 2.51
CA GLU A 3 -5.50 12.02 2.84
C GLU A 3 -5.60 10.51 3.07
N ILE A 4 -4.49 9.81 2.82
CA ILE A 4 -4.33 8.37 3.07
C ILE A 4 -3.65 8.22 4.43
N THR A 5 -4.27 7.51 5.36
CA THR A 5 -3.66 7.23 6.67
C THR A 5 -2.64 6.11 6.62
N ILE A 6 -1.71 6.08 7.59
CA ILE A 6 -0.75 4.97 7.76
C ILE A 6 -1.46 3.61 7.91
N HIS A 7 -2.58 3.58 8.62
CA HIS A 7 -3.39 2.38 8.82
C HIS A 7 -4.06 1.90 7.54
N GLU A 8 -4.49 2.83 6.68
CA GLU A 8 -5.04 2.48 5.38
C GLU A 8 -3.98 1.92 4.43
N LEU A 9 -2.76 2.49 4.44
CA LEU A 9 -1.63 1.90 3.72
C LEU A 9 -1.31 0.48 4.24
N GLU A 10 -1.31 0.28 5.56
CA GLU A 10 -1.11 -1.03 6.16
C GLU A 10 -2.18 -2.03 5.74
N ALA A 11 -3.46 -1.62 5.74
CA ALA A 11 -4.56 -2.44 5.28
C ALA A 11 -4.41 -2.82 3.80
N ALA A 12 -4.01 -1.89 2.94
CA ALA A 12 -3.76 -2.15 1.53
C ALA A 12 -2.59 -3.13 1.34
N ILE A 13 -1.48 -2.97 2.07
CA ILE A 13 -0.34 -3.91 2.05
C ILE A 13 -0.79 -5.31 2.46
N ASN A 14 -1.55 -5.42 3.55
CA ASN A 14 -2.06 -6.70 4.04
C ASN A 14 -3.03 -7.37 3.05
N PHE A 15 -3.87 -6.58 2.38
CA PHE A 15 -4.75 -7.06 1.32
C PHE A 15 -3.96 -7.71 0.17
N TRP A 16 -2.92 -7.04 -0.33
CA TRP A 16 -2.10 -7.55 -1.42
C TRP A 16 -1.29 -8.79 -1.01
N ARG A 17 -0.77 -8.82 0.23
CA ARG A 17 -0.09 -9.99 0.80
C ARG A 17 -1.01 -11.21 0.91
N ALA A 18 -2.26 -11.01 1.30
CA ALA A 18 -3.23 -12.10 1.39
C ALA A 18 -3.65 -12.63 0.01
N ARG A 19 -3.76 -11.73 -0.99
CA ARG A 19 -4.17 -12.10 -2.35
C ARG A 19 -3.09 -12.79 -3.17
N SER A 20 -1.84 -12.37 -3.03
CA SER A 20 -0.69 -12.99 -3.66
C SER A 20 0.38 -13.21 -2.59
N PRO A 21 0.28 -14.29 -1.81
CA PRO A 21 1.30 -14.61 -0.82
C PRO A 21 2.67 -14.79 -1.50
N SER A 22 3.74 -14.53 -0.75
CA SER A 22 5.10 -14.79 -1.23
C SER A 22 5.23 -16.25 -1.67
N SER A 23 5.65 -16.47 -2.91
CA SER A 23 5.87 -17.81 -3.47
C SER A 23 7.36 -18.13 -3.43
N GLY A 24 7.75 -19.15 -2.66
CA GLY A 24 9.12 -19.65 -2.54
C GLY A 24 9.75 -19.42 -1.16
N ASP A 25 11.00 -19.87 -0.99
CA ASP A 25 11.83 -19.64 0.22
C ASP A 25 12.18 -18.14 0.40
N GLU A 26 11.96 -17.35 -0.65
CA GLU A 26 12.21 -15.93 -0.68
C GLU A 26 11.03 -15.16 -0.06
N LEU A 27 11.29 -14.50 1.07
CA LEU A 27 10.36 -13.60 1.80
C LEU A 27 10.04 -12.31 1.01
N VAL A 28 9.81 -12.41 -0.29
CA VAL A 28 9.62 -11.29 -1.22
C VAL A 28 8.14 -10.95 -1.29
N LEU A 29 7.82 -9.68 -1.02
CA LEU A 29 6.47 -9.14 -1.18
C LEU A 29 6.08 -9.14 -2.67
N CYS A 30 4.80 -9.36 -2.97
CA CYS A 30 4.26 -9.10 -4.29
C CYS A 30 4.49 -7.63 -4.71
N LYS A 31 4.39 -7.33 -6.01
CA LYS A 31 4.79 -6.02 -6.56
C LYS A 31 3.99 -4.88 -5.94
N GLU A 32 2.71 -5.10 -5.72
CA GLU A 32 1.76 -4.14 -5.14
C GLU A 32 2.07 -3.86 -3.67
N ALA A 33 2.27 -4.90 -2.87
CA ALA A 33 2.67 -4.75 -1.46
C ALA A 33 4.05 -4.09 -1.34
N SER A 34 5.00 -4.46 -2.21
CA SER A 34 6.31 -3.82 -2.29
C SER A 34 6.20 -2.34 -2.62
N ALA A 35 5.38 -1.97 -3.60
CA ALA A 35 5.21 -0.58 -4.01
C ALA A 35 4.62 0.30 -2.88
N LEU A 36 3.64 -0.23 -2.13
CA LEU A 36 3.03 0.47 -1.00
C LEU A 36 3.92 0.51 0.25
N SER A 37 4.87 -0.41 0.39
CA SER A 37 5.78 -0.46 1.55
C SER A 37 6.66 0.80 1.68
N LYS A 38 7.07 1.40 0.56
CA LYS A 38 7.90 2.61 0.54
C LYS A 38 7.20 3.83 1.15
N PRO A 39 6.01 4.27 0.68
CA PRO A 39 5.30 5.38 1.31
C PRO A 39 4.91 5.09 2.77
N TYR A 40 4.56 3.83 3.10
CA TYR A 40 4.31 3.42 4.48
C TYR A 40 5.55 3.61 5.38
N ALA A 41 6.72 3.15 4.93
CA ALA A 41 7.97 3.33 5.66
C ALA A 41 8.34 4.82 5.81
N LEU A 42 8.08 5.65 4.79
CA LEU A 42 8.31 7.08 4.87
C LEU A 42 7.43 7.75 5.94
N LEU A 43 6.16 7.36 6.08
CA LEU A 43 5.31 7.87 7.16
C LEU A 43 5.90 7.58 8.54
N ILE A 44 6.40 6.35 8.76
CA ILE A 44 7.03 5.95 10.02
C ILE A 44 8.30 6.78 10.29
N VAL A 45 9.21 6.85 9.32
CA VAL A 45 10.50 7.55 9.47
C VAL A 45 10.30 9.05 9.68
N GLN A 46 9.32 9.65 9.00
CA GLN A 46 9.01 11.08 9.11
C GLN A 46 8.05 11.40 10.27
N ARG A 47 7.60 10.39 11.04
CA ARG A 47 6.60 10.52 12.10
C ARG A 47 5.32 11.23 11.64
N GLN A 48 4.90 10.95 10.41
CA GLN A 48 3.65 11.43 9.84
C GLN A 48 2.59 10.34 9.95
N GLN A 49 1.33 10.73 10.08
CA GLN A 49 0.20 9.78 10.16
C GLN A 49 -0.59 9.67 8.85
N THR A 50 -0.42 10.65 7.96
CA THR A 50 -1.14 10.76 6.70
C THR A 50 -0.21 11.19 5.58
N LEU A 51 -0.59 10.86 4.33
CA LEU A 51 -0.02 11.46 3.13
C LEU A 51 -1.12 11.84 2.14
N SER A 52 -0.84 12.83 1.31
CA SER A 52 -1.64 13.09 0.11
C SER A 52 -1.44 11.98 -0.94
N PRO A 53 -2.48 11.53 -1.66
CA PRO A 53 -2.37 10.55 -2.73
C PRO A 53 -1.38 10.93 -3.83
N ASP A 54 -1.16 12.23 -4.04
CA ASP A 54 -0.21 12.76 -5.03
C ASP A 54 1.25 12.53 -4.66
N ARG A 55 1.54 12.11 -3.43
CA ARG A 55 2.88 11.67 -2.99
C ARG A 55 3.16 10.19 -3.29
N LEU A 56 2.19 9.45 -3.80
CA LEU A 56 2.41 8.09 -4.25
C LEU A 56 3.08 8.09 -5.62
N ASP A 57 4.21 7.39 -5.72
CA ASP A 57 4.81 7.04 -7.02
C ASP A 57 3.82 6.21 -7.87
N GLY A 58 3.97 6.22 -9.20
CA GLY A 58 2.98 5.65 -10.13
C GLY A 58 2.53 4.21 -9.82
N PHE A 59 3.46 3.32 -9.46
CA PHE A 59 3.13 1.94 -9.07
C PHE A 59 2.36 1.87 -7.74
N ALA A 60 2.75 2.69 -6.75
CA ALA A 60 2.06 2.74 -5.47
C ALA A 60 0.65 3.33 -5.62
N ARG A 61 0.50 4.35 -6.46
CA ARG A 61 -0.81 4.96 -6.78
C ARG A 61 -1.72 3.95 -7.45
N GLN A 62 -1.24 3.23 -8.46
CA GLN A 62 -2.02 2.18 -9.12
C GLN A 62 -2.44 1.07 -8.15
N ALA A 63 -1.52 0.56 -7.32
CA ALA A 63 -1.84 -0.47 -6.32
C ALA A 63 -2.87 0.01 -5.30
N TRP A 64 -2.79 1.28 -4.88
CA TRP A 64 -3.75 1.93 -4.00
C TRP A 64 -5.12 2.08 -4.64
N GLU A 65 -5.20 2.60 -5.87
CA GLU A 65 -6.46 2.80 -6.60
C GLU A 65 -7.20 1.49 -6.87
N VAL A 66 -6.47 0.42 -7.24
CA VAL A 66 -7.05 -0.91 -7.40
C VAL A 66 -7.58 -1.45 -6.06
N TYR A 67 -6.83 -1.29 -4.97
CA TYR A 67 -7.30 -1.68 -3.63
C TYR A 67 -8.60 -0.94 -3.25
N VAL A 68 -8.65 0.38 -3.41
CA VAL A 68 -9.84 1.19 -3.10
C VAL A 68 -11.03 0.77 -3.96
N SER A 69 -10.84 0.55 -5.26
CA SER A 69 -11.91 0.11 -6.16
C SER A 69 -12.47 -1.25 -5.75
N LEU A 70 -11.61 -2.19 -5.37
CA LEU A 70 -12.03 -3.53 -4.93
C LEU A 70 -12.73 -3.48 -3.57
N LYS A 71 -12.22 -2.69 -2.63
CA LYS A 71 -12.83 -2.49 -1.31
C LYS A 71 -14.24 -1.92 -1.41
N ASN A 72 -14.48 -0.98 -2.34
CA ASN A 72 -15.80 -0.39 -2.56
C ASN A 72 -16.77 -1.31 -3.31
N SER A 73 -16.28 -2.44 -3.84
CA SER A 73 -17.08 -3.44 -4.57
C SER A 73 -17.43 -4.66 -3.71
N LEU A 74 -17.01 -4.67 -2.45
CA LEU A 74 -17.31 -5.67 -1.42
C LEU A 74 -18.40 -5.15 -0.48
#